data_AF-A3ZQL0-F1
#
_entry.id   AF-A3ZQL0-F1
#
_cell.length_a   1.000
_cell.length_b   1.000
_cell.length_c   1.000
_cell.angle_alpha   90.00
_cell.angle_beta   90.00
_cell.angle_gamma   90.00
#
_symmetry.space_group_name_H-M   'P 1'
#
loop_
_entity.id
_entity.type
_entity.pdbx_description
1 polymer ?
#
loop_
_entity_poly.entity_id
_entity_poly.type
_entity_poly.pdbx_seq_one_letter_code
_entity_poly.pdbx_strand_id
1 'polypeptide(L)'
;MTTAMSTDSATFESLARIGETAGAIWSTLHADGPMSLSRLVKQVGLPRDHVMQAIGWLAREDKLAFEESGRNKLVCLREATE
;
A
#
# COMPACT_ATOMS: atom_id res chain seq x y z
N MET A 1 -19.04 -9.54 -35.68
CA MET A 1 -17.64 -9.31 -35.22
C MET A 1 -17.72 -8.39 -34.02
N THR A 2 -17.66 -8.94 -32.81
CA THR A 2 -17.79 -8.18 -31.56
C THR A 2 -16.40 -7.95 -30.99
N THR A 3 -15.90 -6.72 -31.10
CA THR A 3 -14.68 -6.30 -30.40
C THR A 3 -15.08 -5.65 -29.08
N ALA A 4 -15.07 -6.45 -28.01
CA ALA A 4 -15.14 -5.99 -26.62
C ALA A 4 -13.90 -6.53 -25.90
N MET A 5 -12.73 -5.94 -26.18
CA MET A 5 -11.44 -6.37 -25.59
C MET A 5 -10.65 -5.21 -24.95
N SER A 6 -11.22 -4.01 -24.86
CA SER A 6 -10.43 -2.82 -24.46
C SER A 6 -10.57 -2.39 -22.99
N THR A 7 -11.56 -2.90 -22.24
CA THR A 7 -11.80 -2.42 -20.86
C THR A 7 -11.17 -3.31 -19.78
N ASP A 8 -10.94 -4.60 -20.07
CA ASP A 8 -10.38 -5.54 -19.10
C ASP A 8 -8.88 -5.30 -18.85
N SER A 9 -8.08 -5.05 -19.90
CA SER A 9 -6.61 -4.96 -19.77
C SER A 9 -6.14 -3.83 -18.83
N ALA A 10 -6.77 -2.65 -18.89
CA ALA A 10 -6.34 -1.48 -18.12
C ALA A 10 -6.66 -1.61 -16.61
N THR A 11 -7.71 -2.36 -16.25
CA THR A 11 -8.03 -2.62 -14.84
C THR A 11 -7.07 -3.65 -14.24
N PHE A 12 -6.70 -4.69 -14.99
CA PHE A 12 -5.67 -5.65 -14.59
C PHE A 12 -4.30 -4.99 -14.38
N GLU A 13 -3.90 -4.03 -15.24
CA GLU A 13 -2.68 -3.24 -15.05
C GLU A 13 -2.70 -2.41 -13.77
N SER A 14 -3.85 -1.81 -13.44
CA SER A 14 -4.03 -1.03 -12.21
C SER A 14 -3.94 -1.91 -10.96
N LEU A 15 -4.57 -3.10 -10.98
CA LEU A 15 -4.50 -4.06 -9.87
C LEU A 15 -3.07 -4.58 -9.66
N ALA A 16 -2.36 -4.93 -10.74
CA ALA A 16 -0.97 -5.35 -10.68
C ALA A 16 -0.10 -4.28 -10.01
N ARG A 17 -0.26 -3.01 -10.42
CA ARG A 17 0.46 -1.88 -9.82
C ARG A 17 0.17 -1.69 -8.33
N ILE A 18 -1.08 -1.86 -7.90
CA ILE A 18 -1.45 -1.80 -6.48
C ILE A 18 -0.71 -2.90 -5.71
N GLY A 19 -0.70 -4.13 -6.25
CA GLY A 19 0.01 -5.26 -5.66
C GLY A 19 1.52 -5.04 -5.55
N GLU A 20 2.16 -4.56 -6.61
CA GLU A 20 3.59 -4.21 -6.60
C GLU A 20 3.91 -3.12 -5.59
N THR A 21 3.09 -2.07 -5.55
CA THR A 21 3.24 -0.96 -4.59
C THR A 21 3.03 -1.46 -3.15
N ALA A 22 2.11 -2.38 -2.92
CA ALA A 22 1.89 -3.01 -1.61
C ALA A 22 3.11 -3.81 -1.15
N GLY A 23 3.75 -4.56 -2.06
CA GLY A 23 5.00 -5.27 -1.78
C GLY A 23 6.15 -4.32 -1.40
N ALA A 24 6.25 -3.18 -2.10
CA ALA A 24 7.22 -2.13 -1.77
C ALA A 24 6.95 -1.54 -0.37
N ILE A 25 5.70 -1.18 -0.06
CA ILE A 25 5.31 -0.65 1.26
C ILE A 25 5.65 -1.65 2.37
N TRP A 26 5.30 -2.93 2.20
CA TRP A 26 5.63 -3.96 3.18
C TRP A 26 7.13 -3.98 3.42
N SER A 27 7.92 -4.06 2.35
CA SER A 27 9.39 -4.14 2.45
C SER A 27 9.98 -2.93 3.16
N THR A 28 9.48 -1.73 2.87
CA THR A 28 9.89 -0.49 3.56
C THR A 28 9.55 -0.53 5.05
N LEU A 29 8.32 -0.88 5.42
CA LEU A 29 7.92 -0.95 6.83
C LEU A 29 8.64 -2.06 7.59
N HIS A 30 8.97 -3.18 6.94
CA HIS A 30 9.76 -4.26 7.51
C HIS A 30 11.20 -3.83 7.80
N ALA A 31 11.82 -3.08 6.88
CA ALA A 31 13.21 -2.65 7.00
C ALA A 31 13.38 -1.45 7.96
N ASP A 32 12.49 -0.46 7.86
CA ASP A 32 12.66 0.85 8.51
C ASP A 32 11.74 1.06 9.72
N GLY A 33 10.78 0.16 9.95
CA GLY A 33 9.83 0.22 11.05
C GLY A 33 8.69 1.21 10.86
N PRO A 34 7.93 1.49 11.95
CA PRO A 34 6.77 2.38 11.93
C PRO A 34 7.11 3.80 11.48
N MET A 35 6.27 4.39 10.62
CA MET A 35 6.49 5.74 10.11
C MET A 35 5.20 6.46 9.72
N SER A 36 5.26 7.78 9.55
CA SER A 36 4.10 8.55 9.07
C SER A 36 3.80 8.25 7.60
N LEU A 37 2.54 8.42 7.18
CA LEU A 37 2.15 8.28 5.77
C LEU A 37 2.93 9.21 4.83
N SER A 38 3.29 10.42 5.30
CA SER A 38 4.07 11.36 4.50
C SER A 38 5.52 10.91 4.30
N ARG A 39 6.13 10.28 5.32
CA ARG A 39 7.46 9.68 5.22
C ARG A 39 7.42 8.43 4.34
N LEU A 40 6.42 7.57 4.52
CA LEU A 40 6.26 6.35 3.73
C LEU A 40 6.15 6.66 2.23
N VAL A 41 5.33 7.64 1.84
CA VAL A 41 5.22 8.08 0.42
C VAL A 41 6.58 8.53 -0.11
N LYS A 42 7.37 9.26 0.68
CA LYS A 42 8.72 9.70 0.27
C LYS A 42 9.69 8.54 0.12
N GLN A 43 9.66 7.56 1.02
CA GLN A 43 10.57 6.41 0.98
C GLN A 43 10.24 5.42 -0.13
N VAL A 44 8.95 5.17 -0.37
CA VAL A 44 8.50 4.33 -1.49
C VAL A 44 8.76 5.01 -2.83
N GLY A 45 8.74 6.35 -2.89
CA GLY A 45 9.10 7.11 -4.09
C GLY A 45 8.07 7.04 -5.21
N LEU A 46 6.84 6.59 -4.91
CA LEU A 46 5.74 6.48 -5.86
C LEU A 46 4.68 7.57 -5.62
N PRO A 47 3.84 7.85 -6.64
CA PRO A 47 2.71 8.76 -6.50
C PRO A 47 1.84 8.44 -5.28
N ARG A 48 1.42 9.49 -4.56
CA ARG A 48 0.70 9.36 -3.29
C ARG A 48 -0.56 8.52 -3.42
N ASP A 49 -1.30 8.68 -4.51
CA ASP A 49 -2.52 7.93 -4.82
C ASP A 49 -2.25 6.42 -4.94
N HIS A 50 -1.20 6.01 -5.67
CA HIS A 50 -0.79 4.60 -5.73
C HIS A 50 -0.45 4.05 -4.34
N VAL A 51 0.32 4.82 -3.55
CA VAL A 51 0.67 4.42 -2.18
C VAL A 51 -0.59 4.27 -1.32
N MET A 52 -1.55 5.20 -1.38
CA MET A 52 -2.79 5.11 -0.60
C MET A 52 -3.67 3.92 -1.04
N GLN A 53 -3.75 3.62 -2.33
CA GLN A 53 -4.48 2.44 -2.84
C GLN A 53 -3.87 1.15 -2.30
N ALA A 54 -2.54 1.04 -2.33
CA ALA A 54 -1.80 -0.11 -1.81
C ALA A 54 -1.89 -0.24 -0.28
N ILE A 55 -1.91 0.87 0.46
CA ILE A 55 -2.20 0.85 1.91
C ILE A 55 -3.59 0.28 2.16
N GLY A 56 -4.61 0.73 1.43
CA GLY A 56 -5.96 0.20 1.53
C GLY A 56 -6.01 -1.31 1.23
N TRP A 57 -5.27 -1.76 0.22
CA TRP A 57 -5.12 -3.17 -0.12
C TRP A 57 -4.52 -3.99 1.04
N LEU A 58 -3.41 -3.54 1.62
CA LEU A 58 -2.77 -4.23 2.76
C LEU A 58 -3.63 -4.19 4.02
N ALA A 59 -4.35 -3.09 4.27
CA ALA A 59 -5.26 -2.98 5.41
C ALA A 59 -6.44 -3.95 5.29
N ARG A 60 -6.98 -4.15 4.06
CA ARG A 60 -8.01 -5.17 3.78
C ARG A 60 -7.53 -6.58 4.12
N GLU A 61 -6.23 -6.83 3.94
CA GLU A 61 -5.58 -8.11 4.23
C GLU A 61 -5.06 -8.22 5.67
N ASP A 62 -5.39 -7.24 6.52
CA ASP A 62 -5.03 -7.25 7.94
C ASP A 62 -3.52 -7.24 8.23
N LYS A 63 -2.75 -6.65 7.30
CA LYS A 63 -1.26 -6.63 7.35
C LYS A 63 -0.70 -5.38 7.99
N LEU A 64 -1.51 -4.35 8.19
CA LEU A 64 -1.10 -3.06 8.74
C LEU A 64 -1.82 -2.77 10.06
N ALA A 65 -1.10 -2.12 10.97
CA ALA A 65 -1.66 -1.45 12.12
C ALA A 65 -1.39 0.06 12.04
N PHE A 66 -2.20 0.83 12.75
CA PHE A 66 -2.05 2.28 12.84
C PHE A 66 -1.95 2.69 14.30
N GLU A 67 -0.89 3.41 14.62
CA GLU A 67 -0.58 3.84 15.98
C GLU A 67 -0.64 5.36 16.09
N GLU A 68 -1.14 5.84 17.22
CA GLU A 68 -1.12 7.27 17.55
C GLU A 68 0.15 7.60 18.33
N SER A 69 1.00 8.45 17.76
CA SER A 69 2.19 9.00 18.41
C SER A 69 1.98 10.50 18.60
N GLY A 70 1.27 10.87 19.68
CA GLY A 70 0.90 12.24 19.98
C GLY A 70 -0.11 12.79 18.97
N ARG A 71 0.31 13.77 18.14
CA ARG A 71 -0.53 14.31 17.04
C ARG A 71 -0.37 13.57 15.72
N ASN A 72 0.59 12.66 15.63
CA ASN A 72 0.92 11.97 14.39
C ASN A 72 0.32 10.57 14.37
N LYS A 73 -0.15 10.14 13.20
CA LYS A 73 -0.53 8.74 12.94
C LYS A 73 0.62 8.04 12.22
N LEU A 74 1.10 6.96 12.81
CA LEU A 74 2.08 6.07 12.22
C LEU A 74 1.38 4.86 11.62
N VAL A 75 1.96 4.31 10.56
CA VAL A 75 1.60 3.02 10.00
C VAL A 75 2.74 2.04 10.27
N CYS A 76 2.39 0.82 10.68
CA CYS A 76 3.31 -0.25 11.00
C CYS A 76 2.78 -1.59 10.44
N LEU A 77 3.65 -2.59 10.36
CA LEU A 77 3.19 -3.96 10.09
C LEU A 77 2.43 -4.46 11.31
N ARG A 78 1.31 -5.16 11.09
CA ARG A 78 0.60 -5.81 12.18
C ARG A 78 1.45 -6.98 12.68
N GLU A 79 1.74 -6.99 13.98
CA GLU A 79 2.34 -8.17 14.64
C GLU A 79 1.39 -9.36 14.50
N ALA A 80 1.90 -10.49 14.03
CA ALA A 80 1.13 -11.72 13.98
C ALA A 80 0.75 -12.10 15.41
N THR A 81 -0.54 -12.03 15.71
CA THR A 81 -1.10 -12.57 16.96
C THR A 81 -1.34 -14.05 16.67
N GLU A 82 -0.46 -14.91 17.20
CA GLU A 82 -0.67 -16.37 17.22
C GLU A 82 -1.95 -16.75 17.98
#